data_AF-A0A423MAL7-F1
#
_entry.id   AF-A0A423MAL7-F1
#
_cell.length_a   1.000
_cell.length_b   1.000
_cell.length_c   1.000
_cell.angle_alpha   90.00
_cell.angle_beta   90.00
_cell.angle_gamma   90.00
#
_symmetry.space_group_name_H-M   'P 1'
#
loop_
_entity.id
_entity.type
_entity.pdbx_description
1 polymer ?
#
loop_
_entity_poly.entity_id
_entity_poly.type
_entity_poly.pdbx_seq_one_letter_code
_entity_poly.pdbx_strand_id
1 'polypeptide(L)'
;MSLVLQRIADTREALVSALAERNWEAIGELDLACRSCMEDVMAEAALDEVALRDNLEELLHVYKELLEVAMGERQAIANEMSQITQAQKAAKVYHLFG
;
A
#
# COMPACT_ATOMS: atom_id res chain seq x y z
N MET A 1 19.80 -13.59 -13.18
CA MET A 1 18.50 -13.36 -12.51
C MET A 1 17.44 -14.07 -13.33
N SER A 2 16.54 -14.86 -12.72
CA SER A 2 15.40 -15.43 -13.47
C SER A 2 14.45 -14.31 -13.89
N LEU A 3 13.67 -14.52 -14.97
CA LEU A 3 12.70 -13.54 -15.44
C LEU A 3 11.64 -13.25 -14.37
N VAL A 4 11.26 -14.27 -13.62
CA VAL A 4 10.27 -14.16 -12.54
C VAL A 4 10.82 -13.35 -11.36
N LEU A 5 12.08 -13.58 -10.98
CA LEU A 5 12.75 -12.77 -9.96
C LEU A 5 12.88 -11.29 -10.36
N GLN A 6 13.18 -11.03 -11.64
CA GLN A 6 13.23 -9.66 -12.15
C GLN A 6 11.86 -8.98 -12.07
N ARG A 7 10.79 -9.68 -12.47
CA ARG A 7 9.41 -9.15 -12.38
C ARG A 7 9.01 -8.81 -10.94
N ILE A 8 9.41 -9.61 -9.96
CA ILE A 8 9.15 -9.31 -8.53
C ILE A 8 9.88 -8.05 -8.10
N ALA A 9 11.17 -7.93 -8.43
CA ALA A 9 11.97 -6.76 -8.10
C ALA A 9 11.41 -5.48 -8.73
N ASP A 10 11.09 -5.53 -10.03
CA ASP A 10 10.51 -4.39 -10.76
C ASP A 10 9.14 -3.97 -10.19
N THR A 11 8.29 -4.96 -9.86
CA THR A 11 6.97 -4.69 -9.25
C THR A 11 7.12 -4.07 -7.86
N ARG A 12 8.11 -4.50 -7.08
CA ARG A 12 8.41 -3.91 -5.78
C ARG A 12 8.84 -2.45 -5.92
N GLU A 13 9.75 -2.13 -6.83
CA GLU A 13 10.18 -0.75 -7.07
C GLU A 13 9.02 0.15 -7.52
N ALA A 14 8.13 -0.40 -8.36
CA ALA A 14 6.91 0.29 -8.77
C ALA A 14 5.96 0.54 -7.58
N LEU A 15 5.79 -0.43 -6.67
CA LEU A 15 4.99 -0.25 -5.45
C LEU A 15 5.53 0.84 -4.54
N VAL A 16 6.85 0.89 -4.34
CA VAL A 16 7.51 1.95 -3.55
C VAL A 16 7.27 3.32 -4.19
N SER A 17 7.42 3.42 -5.51
CA SER A 17 7.20 4.67 -6.24
C SER A 17 5.74 5.12 -6.16
N ALA A 18 4.79 4.20 -6.37
CA ALA A 18 3.36 4.49 -6.26
C ALA A 18 2.95 4.89 -4.83
N LEU A 19 3.58 4.29 -3.81
CA LEU A 19 3.38 4.69 -2.42
C LEU A 19 3.88 6.11 -2.14
N ALA A 20 5.05 6.48 -2.64
CA ALA A 20 5.58 7.84 -2.51
C ALA A 20 4.63 8.89 -3.11
N GLU A 21 3.95 8.54 -4.21
CA GLU A 21 2.95 9.39 -4.88
C GLU A 21 1.54 9.26 -4.28
N ARG A 22 1.33 8.38 -3.30
CA ARG A 22 -0.01 8.00 -2.77
C ARG A 22 -0.99 7.59 -3.87
N ASN A 23 -0.50 6.95 -4.92
CA ASN A 23 -1.32 6.49 -6.03
C ASN A 23 -1.99 5.14 -5.69
N TRP A 24 -3.08 5.20 -4.93
CA TRP A 24 -3.79 4.01 -4.43
C TRP A 24 -4.34 3.10 -5.52
N GLU A 25 -4.70 3.66 -6.67
CA GLU A 25 -5.17 2.89 -7.83
C GLU A 25 -4.03 2.04 -8.41
N ALA A 26 -2.88 2.68 -8.69
CA ALA A 26 -1.69 1.98 -9.18
C ALA A 26 -1.20 0.91 -8.18
N ILE A 27 -1.23 1.21 -6.88
CA ILE A 27 -0.87 0.23 -5.82
C ILE A 27 -1.76 -1.01 -5.91
N GLY A 28 -3.07 -0.85 -6.12
CA GLY A 28 -4.01 -1.97 -6.24
C GLY A 28 -3.73 -2.85 -7.47
N GLU A 29 -3.43 -2.24 -8.61
CA GLU A 29 -3.08 -2.97 -9.84
C GLU A 29 -1.75 -3.72 -9.68
N LEU A 30 -0.75 -3.07 -9.09
CA LEU A 30 0.58 -3.64 -8.84
C LEU A 30 0.54 -4.80 -7.83
N ASP A 31 -0.26 -4.70 -6.76
CA ASP A 31 -0.48 -5.81 -5.81
C ASP A 31 -1.07 -7.03 -6.51
N LEU A 32 -2.05 -6.83 -7.39
CA LEU A 32 -2.68 -7.91 -8.13
C LEU A 32 -1.69 -8.58 -9.10
N ALA A 33 -0.90 -7.78 -9.82
CA ALA A 33 0.17 -8.28 -10.68
C ALA A 33 1.23 -9.06 -9.90
N CYS A 34 1.60 -8.60 -8.70
CA CYS A 34 2.56 -9.28 -7.83
C CYS A 34 2.04 -10.66 -7.41
N ARG A 35 0.76 -10.77 -7.02
CA ARG A 35 0.15 -12.04 -6.62
C ARG A 35 0.07 -13.04 -7.77
N SER A 36 -0.29 -12.56 -8.98
CA SER A 36 -0.30 -13.41 -10.17
C SER A 36 1.10 -13.92 -10.53
N CYS A 37 2.16 -13.13 -10.29
CA CYS A 37 3.53 -13.57 -10.53
C CYS A 37 3.98 -14.69 -9.57
N MET A 38 3.34 -14.85 -8.40
CA MET A 38 3.72 -15.87 -7.42
C MET A 38 3.47 -17.29 -7.93
N GLU A 39 2.45 -17.48 -8.77
CA GLU A 39 2.19 -18.77 -9.44
C GLU A 39 3.33 -19.15 -10.38
N ASP A 40 3.87 -18.17 -11.13
CA ASP A 40 5.01 -18.36 -12.03
C ASP A 40 6.29 -18.74 -11.25
N VAL A 41 6.50 -18.19 -10.05
CA VAL A 41 7.63 -18.54 -9.17
C VAL A 41 7.55 -20.01 -8.78
N MET A 42 6.38 -20.47 -8.34
CA MET A 42 6.21 -21.85 -7.86
C MET A 42 6.39 -22.88 -8.99
N ALA A 43 6.16 -22.48 -10.23
CA ALA A 43 6.31 -23.33 -11.41
C ALA A 43 7.74 -23.38 -11.97
N GLU A 44 8.63 -22.46 -11.57
CA GLU A 44 9.98 -22.38 -12.14
C GLU A 44 10.93 -23.43 -11.52
N ALA A 45 11.36 -24.39 -12.35
CA ALA A 45 12.06 -25.59 -11.90
C ALA A 45 13.47 -25.38 -11.33
N ALA A 46 14.08 -24.22 -11.57
CA ALA A 46 15.42 -23.89 -11.09
C ALA A 46 15.49 -22.40 -10.73
N LEU A 47 15.01 -22.08 -9.53
CA LEU A 47 15.14 -20.76 -8.92
C LEU A 47 16.32 -20.71 -7.96
N ASP A 48 16.98 -19.56 -7.92
CA ASP A 48 17.88 -19.22 -6.83
C ASP A 48 17.05 -18.92 -5.58
N GLU A 49 16.99 -19.88 -4.66
CA GLU A 49 16.19 -19.80 -3.43
C GLU A 49 16.63 -18.65 -2.51
N VAL A 50 17.92 -18.31 -2.50
CA VAL A 50 18.46 -17.21 -1.69
C VAL A 50 17.96 -15.88 -2.26
N ALA A 51 18.13 -15.69 -3.57
CA ALA A 51 17.64 -14.49 -4.24
C ALA A 51 16.12 -14.35 -4.16
N LEU A 52 15.37 -15.46 -4.20
CA LEU A 52 13.92 -15.45 -4.01
C LEU A 52 13.54 -15.01 -2.61
N ARG A 53 14.16 -15.60 -1.57
CA ARG A 53 13.90 -15.22 -0.18
C ARG A 53 14.15 -13.73 0.03
N ASP A 54 15.30 -13.23 -0.40
CA ASP A 54 15.68 -11.83 -0.20
C ASP A 54 14.67 -10.88 -0.89
N ASN A 55 14.22 -11.21 -2.11
CA ASN A 55 13.17 -10.44 -2.78
C ASN A 55 11.82 -10.47 -2.05
N LEU A 56 11.43 -11.61 -1.48
CA LEU A 56 10.18 -11.74 -0.73
C LEU A 56 10.23 -11.01 0.62
N GLU A 57 11.39 -10.98 1.28
CA GLU A 57 11.60 -10.22 2.51
C GLU A 57 11.49 -8.70 2.25
N GLU A 58 12.10 -8.21 1.18
CA GLU A 58 11.98 -6.82 0.76
C GLU A 58 10.54 -6.47 0.37
N LEU A 59 9.85 -7.35 -0.35
CA LEU A 59 8.44 -7.17 -0.69
C LEU A 59 7.56 -7.10 0.56
N LEU A 60 7.81 -7.96 1.57
CA LEU A 60 7.10 -7.93 2.84
C LEU A 60 7.34 -6.62 3.61
N HIS A 61 8.52 -6.02 3.49
CA HIS A 61 8.79 -4.69 4.05
C HIS A 61 7.91 -3.62 3.39
N VAL A 62 7.82 -3.61 2.06
CA VAL A 62 6.97 -2.66 1.32
C VAL A 62 5.50 -2.80 1.69
N TYR A 63 4.99 -4.03 1.84
CA TYR A 63 3.59 -4.23 2.26
C TYR A 63 3.31 -3.73 3.69
N LYS A 64 4.27 -3.84 4.61
CA LYS A 64 4.12 -3.26 5.96
C LYS A 64 4.04 -1.74 5.89
N GLU A 65 4.91 -1.13 5.10
CA GLU A 65 4.94 0.32 4.91
C GLU A 65 3.64 0.83 4.27
N LEU A 66 3.12 0.12 3.25
CA LEU A 66 1.81 0.39 2.64
C LEU A 66 0.68 0.37 3.68
N LEU A 67 0.66 -0.63 4.58
CA LEU A 67 -0.34 -0.72 5.63
C LEU A 67 -0.24 0.44 6.62
N GLU A 68 0.97 0.78 7.06
CA GLU A 68 1.19 1.88 8.01
C GLU A 68 0.74 3.22 7.43
N VAL A 69 1.13 3.53 6.19
CA VAL A 69 0.73 4.77 5.52
C VAL A 69 -0.78 4.80 5.30
N ALA A 70 -1.38 3.73 4.76
CA ALA A 70 -2.82 3.69 4.52
C ALA A 70 -3.64 3.82 5.82
N MET A 71 -3.17 3.22 6.92
CA MET A 71 -3.79 3.39 8.24
C MET A 71 -3.69 4.83 8.74
N GLY A 72 -2.54 5.47 8.56
CA GLY A 72 -2.33 6.88 8.89
C GLY A 72 -3.26 7.81 8.13
N GLU A 73 -3.37 7.63 6.81
CA GLU A 73 -4.26 8.41 5.94
C GLU A 73 -5.73 8.23 6.36
N ARG A 74 -6.17 7.00 6.63
CA ARG A 74 -7.53 6.74 7.13
C ARG A 74 -7.81 7.44 8.46
N GLN A 75 -6.82 7.46 9.37
CA GLN A 75 -6.97 8.15 10.65
C GLN A 75 -7.02 9.68 10.49
N ALA A 76 -6.24 10.24 9.57
CA ALA A 76 -6.30 11.66 9.24
C ALA A 76 -7.70 12.07 8.75
N ILE A 77 -8.27 11.30 7.82
CA ILE A 77 -9.64 11.51 7.32
C ILE A 77 -10.66 11.41 8.46
N ALA A 78 -10.55 10.41 9.34
CA ALA A 78 -11.45 10.26 10.48
C ALA A 78 -11.38 11.46 11.43
N ASN A 79 -10.18 11.99 11.67
CA ASN A 79 -9.97 13.17 12.51
C ASN A 79 -10.60 14.42 11.87
N GLU A 80 -10.43 14.63 10.57
CA GLU A 80 -11.04 15.74 9.83
C GLU A 80 -12.58 15.69 9.90
N MET A 81 -13.16 14.51 9.68
CA MET A 81 -14.61 14.31 9.77
C MET A 81 -15.17 14.61 11.17
N SER A 82 -14.41 14.24 12.21
CA SER A 82 -14.76 14.56 13.60
C SER A 82 -14.73 16.07 13.86
N GLN A 83 -13.70 16.77 13.39
CA GLN A 83 -13.59 18.23 13.51
C GLN A 83 -14.74 18.95 12.79
N ILE A 84 -15.09 18.53 11.57
CA ILE A 84 -16.23 19.08 10.82
C ILE A 84 -17.53 18.90 11.62
N THR A 85 -17.76 17.71 12.16
CA THR A 85 -18.95 17.40 12.97
C THR A 85 -19.02 18.27 14.22
N GLN A 86 -17.89 18.50 14.89
CA GLN A 86 -17.81 19.36 16.07
C GLN A 86 -18.08 20.84 15.72
N ALA A 87 -17.50 21.34 14.63
CA ALA A 87 -17.71 22.71 14.16
C ALA A 87 -19.19 22.96 13.83
N GLN A 88 -19.86 22.02 13.15
CA GLN A 88 -21.29 22.10 12.86
C GLN A 88 -22.16 22.14 14.13
N LYS A 89 -21.82 21.33 15.15
CA LYS A 89 -22.53 21.34 16.44
C LYS A 89 -22.35 22.68 17.16
N ALA A 90 -21.13 23.21 17.20
CA ALA A 90 -20.85 24.51 17.82
C ALA A 90 -21.61 25.65 17.11
N ALA A 91 -21.61 25.68 15.78
CA ALA A 91 -22.35 26.67 15.01
C ALA A 91 -23.87 26.63 15.28
N LYS A 92 -24.45 25.42 15.43
CA LYS A 92 -25.87 25.26 15.80
C LYS A 92 -26.17 25.80 17.20
N VAL A 93 -25.27 25.62 18.17
CA VAL A 93 -25.43 26.17 19.53
C VAL A 93 -25.42 27.70 19.49
N TYR A 94 -24.49 28.33 18.78
CA TYR A 94 -24.49 29.79 18.61
C TYR A 94 -25.76 30.31 17.94
N HIS A 95 -26.34 29.57 16.98
CA HIS A 95 -27.59 29.94 16.32
C HIS A 95 -28.84 29.72 17.20
N LEU A 96 -28.75 28.90 18.26
CA LEU A 96 -29.84 28.64 19.20
C LEU A 96 -29.86 29.62 20.39
N PHE A 97 -28.74 30.29 20.66
CA PHE A 97 -28.57 31.21 21.80
C PHE A 97 -28.15 32.63 21.38
N GLY A 98 -28.19 32.94 20.08
CA GLY A 98 -27.94 34.27 19.50
C GLY A 98 -29.20 34.91 18.95
#